data_AF-A0A821DUD6-F1
#
_entry.id   AF-A0A821DUD6-F1
#
_cell.length_a   1.000
_cell.length_b   1.000
_cell.length_c   1.000
_cell.angle_alpha   90.00
_cell.angle_beta   90.00
_cell.angle_gamma   90.00
#
_symmetry.space_group_name_H-M   'P 1'
#
loop_
_entity.id
_entity.type
_entity.pdbx_description
1 polymer ?
#
loop_
_entity_poly.entity_id
_entity_poly.type
_entity_poly.pdbx_seq_one_letter_code
_entity_poly.pdbx_strand_id
1 'polypeptide(L)'
;PGYKLTYCKKCWKLGHIRSTCNEPTRCRICLDNYEKNVPHQCQGPPKCAQCDKDHWSLDNKCLVVQQYRNDLKYAVDEAITRGKLQRNPTNEIKKTFSNKPEDFPVLCYSSQFPLGMSINVLESEKLRLRQRGFNEKECNQLTVYLNEWYSSSTLDQVMTVWETHGEKEKNRHSEEHIPLTFLSYNVQGLATKGLEVLDLIHQVGASFIICTEVGEQYNTFQIPDFNMFHEEGTNKNGGVSIAVGKHLKATKVETKLQNTLVMDIMGLNEPLRVIGIYWSNSQQRNIQELNPYIIKNTIISGDFNASIAQWNSPKTDKRGQDILEWSDENPRGKS
;
A
#
# COMPACT_ATOMS: atom_id res chain seq x y z
N PRO A 1 16.59 7.69 9.38
CA PRO A 1 16.76 7.53 7.92
C PRO A 1 18.14 6.93 7.55
N GLY A 2 18.15 5.67 7.06
CA GLY A 2 19.38 5.03 6.59
C GLY A 2 19.93 5.70 5.33
N TYR A 3 21.24 5.89 5.24
CA TYR A 3 21.92 6.40 4.04
C TYR A 3 21.64 5.44 2.87
N LYS A 4 20.77 5.85 1.94
CA LYS A 4 20.37 5.02 0.81
C LYS A 4 21.56 4.88 -0.13
N LEU A 5 22.04 3.64 -0.30
CA LEU A 5 23.10 3.35 -1.25
C LEU A 5 22.64 3.64 -2.68
N THR A 6 23.40 4.47 -3.39
CA THR A 6 23.26 4.65 -4.83
C THR A 6 24.02 3.56 -5.54
N TYR A 7 23.30 2.71 -6.29
CA TYR A 7 23.88 1.67 -7.12
C TYR A 7 23.16 1.58 -8.47
N CYS A 8 23.87 1.07 -9.46
CA CYS A 8 23.38 0.97 -10.80
C CYS A 8 22.70 -0.38 -11.06
N LYS A 9 21.40 -0.41 -11.39
CA LYS A 9 20.70 -1.66 -11.75
C LYS A 9 21.13 -2.28 -13.10
N LYS A 10 22.05 -1.62 -13.84
CA LYS A 10 22.58 -2.12 -15.12
C LYS A 10 23.86 -2.94 -14.92
N CYS A 11 24.80 -2.44 -14.14
CA CYS A 11 26.10 -3.09 -13.89
C CYS A 11 26.34 -3.50 -12.44
N TRP A 12 25.41 -3.19 -11.54
CA TRP A 12 25.41 -3.48 -10.11
C TRP A 12 26.51 -2.80 -9.28
N LYS A 13 27.36 -1.96 -9.89
CA LYS A 13 28.37 -1.14 -9.20
C LYS A 13 27.75 0.00 -8.37
N LEU A 14 28.43 0.36 -7.29
CA LEU A 14 28.09 1.51 -6.44
C LEU A 14 28.47 2.84 -7.12
N GLY A 15 27.90 3.95 -6.65
CA GLY A 15 28.34 5.31 -6.99
C GLY A 15 27.63 5.99 -8.17
N HIS A 16 26.75 5.30 -8.89
CA HIS A 16 26.01 5.89 -10.00
C HIS A 16 24.66 5.22 -10.24
N ILE A 17 23.80 5.88 -11.02
CA ILE A 17 22.47 5.39 -11.42
C ILE A 17 22.48 4.88 -12.86
N ARG A 18 21.41 4.17 -13.25
CA ARG A 18 21.31 3.54 -14.57
C ARG A 18 21.45 4.53 -15.75
N SER A 19 20.94 5.74 -15.62
CA SER A 19 20.97 6.76 -16.67
C SER A 19 22.36 7.29 -16.99
N THR A 20 23.31 7.19 -16.04
CA THR A 20 24.70 7.63 -16.21
C THR A 20 25.67 6.46 -16.43
N CYS A 21 25.15 5.25 -16.68
CA CYS A 21 25.95 4.04 -16.77
C CYS A 21 26.36 3.71 -18.21
N ASN A 22 27.67 3.77 -18.46
CA ASN A 22 28.30 3.43 -19.74
C ASN A 22 28.68 1.94 -19.86
N GLU A 23 28.47 1.15 -18.82
CA GLU A 23 28.77 -0.30 -18.83
C GLU A 23 27.64 -1.09 -19.51
N PRO A 24 27.91 -2.27 -20.08
CA PRO A 24 26.89 -3.20 -20.56
C PRO A 24 25.96 -3.68 -19.41
N THR A 25 24.79 -4.21 -19.77
CA THR A 25 23.88 -4.82 -18.79
C THR A 25 24.47 -6.16 -18.34
N ARG A 26 24.58 -6.34 -17.02
CA ARG A 26 25.18 -7.52 -16.40
C ARG A 26 24.18 -8.29 -15.56
N CYS A 27 24.29 -9.61 -15.57
CA CYS A 27 23.48 -10.49 -14.74
C CYS A 27 23.70 -10.16 -13.26
N ARG A 28 22.63 -10.12 -12.46
CA ARG A 28 22.73 -9.84 -11.02
C ARG A 28 23.53 -10.91 -10.26
N ILE A 29 23.51 -12.14 -10.75
CA ILE A 29 24.09 -13.31 -10.09
C ILE A 29 25.57 -13.44 -10.51
N CYS A 30 25.85 -13.77 -11.77
CA CYS A 30 27.22 -14.05 -12.23
C CYS A 30 28.00 -12.83 -12.75
N LEU A 31 27.33 -11.68 -12.95
CA LEU A 31 27.89 -10.47 -13.57
C LEU A 31 28.28 -10.57 -15.05
N ASP A 32 27.93 -11.65 -15.73
CA ASP A 32 28.14 -11.75 -17.18
C ASP A 32 27.27 -10.76 -17.94
N ASN A 33 27.79 -10.29 -19.07
CA ASN A 33 27.03 -9.42 -19.97
C ASN A 33 25.86 -10.20 -20.57
N TYR A 34 24.68 -9.59 -20.60
CA TYR A 34 23.53 -10.17 -21.30
C TYR A 34 22.69 -9.08 -21.99
N GLU A 35 22.05 -9.48 -23.08
CA GLU A 35 21.17 -8.61 -23.85
C GLU A 35 19.79 -8.50 -23.19
N LYS A 36 19.24 -7.30 -23.21
CA LYS A 36 17.89 -7.05 -22.72
C LYS A 36 16.92 -7.87 -23.59
N ASN A 37 16.10 -8.71 -22.96
CA ASN A 37 15.10 -9.61 -23.57
C ASN A 37 15.62 -10.98 -24.05
N VAL A 38 16.89 -11.31 -23.86
CA VAL A 38 17.37 -12.69 -24.06
C VAL A 38 17.34 -13.41 -22.71
N PRO A 39 16.70 -14.59 -22.58
CA PRO A 39 16.71 -15.37 -21.34
C PRO A 39 18.15 -15.75 -20.98
N HIS A 40 18.69 -15.12 -19.93
CA HIS A 40 20.01 -15.45 -19.42
C HIS A 40 19.87 -16.61 -18.41
N GLN A 41 20.34 -17.80 -18.78
CA GLN A 41 20.44 -18.94 -17.86
C GLN A 41 21.72 -18.84 -17.04
N CYS A 42 21.61 -18.33 -15.82
CA CYS A 42 22.77 -18.19 -14.95
C CYS A 42 23.17 -19.55 -14.34
N GLN A 43 24.37 -20.03 -14.65
CA GLN A 43 24.93 -21.27 -14.09
C GLN A 43 26.12 -21.01 -13.13
N GLY A 44 26.61 -19.78 -13.03
CA GLY A 44 27.74 -19.42 -12.19
C GLY A 44 27.37 -19.16 -10.73
N PRO A 45 28.32 -19.28 -9.78
CA PRO A 45 28.12 -18.83 -8.41
C PRO A 45 27.87 -17.31 -8.37
N PRO A 46 27.19 -16.80 -7.32
CA PRO A 46 26.97 -15.37 -7.17
C PRO A 46 28.29 -14.62 -7.05
N LYS A 47 28.46 -13.55 -7.82
CA LYS A 47 29.67 -12.72 -7.87
C LYS A 47 29.36 -11.27 -7.53
N CYS A 48 30.23 -10.64 -6.74
CA CYS A 48 30.01 -9.28 -6.25
C CYS A 48 30.59 -8.23 -7.21
N ALA A 49 29.77 -7.30 -7.69
CA ALA A 49 30.20 -6.25 -8.62
C ALA A 49 31.17 -5.22 -8.02
N GLN A 50 31.43 -5.27 -6.72
CA GLN A 50 32.35 -4.34 -6.04
C GLN A 50 33.74 -4.95 -5.77
N CYS A 51 33.83 -6.26 -5.57
CA CYS A 51 35.08 -6.91 -5.16
C CYS A 51 35.40 -8.21 -5.91
N ASP A 52 34.55 -8.60 -6.86
CA ASP A 52 34.69 -9.79 -7.71
C ASP A 52 34.77 -11.14 -6.98
N LYS A 53 34.44 -11.18 -5.68
CA LYS A 53 34.39 -12.40 -4.86
C LYS A 53 33.03 -13.11 -4.95
N ASP A 54 33.01 -14.37 -4.51
CA ASP A 54 31.86 -15.29 -4.55
C ASP A 54 30.82 -14.98 -3.47
N HIS A 55 30.12 -13.87 -3.61
CA HIS A 55 28.93 -13.53 -2.86
C HIS A 55 28.07 -12.54 -3.63
N TRP A 56 26.85 -12.28 -3.17
CA TRP A 56 25.94 -11.37 -3.83
C TRP A 56 26.47 -9.93 -3.90
N SER A 57 26.18 -9.25 -5.01
CA SER A 57 26.37 -7.81 -5.12
C SER A 57 25.55 -7.09 -4.04
N LEU A 58 26.16 -6.10 -3.38
CA LEU A 58 25.57 -5.33 -2.27
C LEU A 58 25.37 -6.11 -0.96
N ASP A 59 25.99 -7.28 -0.80
CA ASP A 59 25.99 -8.01 0.48
C ASP A 59 26.54 -7.14 1.62
N ASN A 60 25.86 -7.15 2.76
CA ASN A 60 26.26 -6.41 3.96
C ASN A 60 27.60 -6.88 4.54
N LYS A 61 28.06 -8.09 4.19
CA LYS A 61 29.36 -8.66 4.59
C LYS A 61 30.49 -8.29 3.63
N CYS A 62 30.19 -7.69 2.48
CA CYS A 62 31.21 -7.25 1.53
C CYS A 62 32.00 -6.07 2.10
N LEU A 63 33.31 -6.23 2.31
CA LEU A 63 34.18 -5.18 2.85
C LEU A 63 34.12 -3.88 2.02
N VAL A 64 34.03 -3.98 0.69
CA VAL A 64 33.93 -2.80 -0.18
C VAL A 64 32.59 -2.07 0.00
N VAL A 65 31.50 -2.81 0.19
CA VAL A 65 30.17 -2.22 0.45
C VAL A 65 30.12 -1.57 1.83
N GLN A 66 30.72 -2.22 2.84
CA GLN A 66 30.84 -1.67 4.19
C GLN A 66 31.65 -0.38 4.19
N GLN A 67 32.82 -0.39 3.53
CA GLN A 67 33.67 0.79 3.40
C GLN A 67 32.91 1.93 2.72
N TYR A 68 32.27 1.67 1.58
CA TYR A 68 31.49 2.68 0.87
C TYR A 68 30.34 3.25 1.72
N ARG A 69 29.66 2.44 2.55
CA ARG A 69 28.65 2.93 3.49
C ARG A 69 29.24 3.87 4.54
N ASN A 70 30.40 3.52 5.08
CA ASN A 70 31.09 4.34 6.07
C ASN A 70 31.56 5.66 5.45
N ASP A 71 32.11 5.61 4.25
CA ASP A 71 32.55 6.80 3.51
C ASP A 71 31.37 7.72 3.16
N LEU A 72 30.26 7.14 2.68
CA LEU A 72 29.03 7.88 2.39
C LEU A 72 28.46 8.53 3.65
N LYS A 73 28.43 7.79 4.77
CA LYS A 73 28.01 8.32 6.06
C LYS A 73 28.87 9.51 6.47
N TYR A 74 30.19 9.35 6.42
CA TYR A 74 31.15 10.41 6.74
C TYR A 74 30.97 11.64 5.85
N ALA A 75 30.89 11.47 4.54
CA ALA A 75 30.72 12.56 3.58
C ALA A 75 29.39 13.32 3.77
N VAL A 76 28.31 12.60 4.05
CA VAL A 76 27.01 13.21 4.34
C VAL A 76 27.07 13.98 5.67
N ASP A 77 27.63 13.39 6.72
CA ASP A 77 27.77 14.05 8.02
C ASP A 77 28.64 15.31 7.93
N GLU A 78 29.77 15.25 7.20
CA GLU A 78 30.62 16.40 6.92
C GLU A 78 29.89 17.50 6.11
N ALA A 79 29.13 17.12 5.08
CA ALA A 79 28.33 18.06 4.29
C ALA A 79 27.23 18.74 5.11
N ILE A 80 26.66 18.05 6.11
CA ILE A 80 25.72 18.63 7.07
C ILE A 80 26.44 19.59 8.00
N THR A 81 27.59 19.20 8.57
CA THR A 81 28.40 20.07 9.43
C THR A 81 28.81 21.35 8.72
N ARG A 82 29.10 21.29 7.42
CA ARG A 82 29.43 22.45 6.57
C ARG A 82 28.21 23.22 6.05
N GLY A 83 26.99 22.81 6.39
CA GLY A 83 25.76 23.45 5.92
C GLY A 83 25.46 23.29 4.42
N LYS A 84 26.17 22.41 3.70
CA LYS A 84 25.91 22.10 2.28
C LYS A 84 24.70 21.20 2.08
N LEU A 85 24.38 20.38 3.09
CA LEU A 85 23.17 19.57 3.15
C LEU A 85 22.39 19.94 4.41
N GLN A 86 21.11 20.24 4.25
CA GLN A 86 20.19 20.25 5.37
C GLN A 86 19.58 18.86 5.47
N ARG A 87 19.68 18.23 6.65
CA ARG A 87 18.82 17.07 6.91
C ARG A 87 17.39 17.62 6.90
N ASN A 88 16.59 17.24 5.91
CA ASN A 88 15.15 17.34 6.05
C ASN A 88 14.84 16.66 7.39
N PRO A 89 14.26 17.36 8.37
CA PRO A 89 13.97 16.77 9.66
C PRO A 89 13.17 15.51 9.36
N THR A 90 13.75 14.35 9.70
CA THR A 90 13.05 13.08 9.57
C THR A 90 11.78 13.29 10.37
N ASN A 91 10.63 13.41 9.70
CA ASN A 91 9.32 13.29 10.33
C ASN A 91 9.11 11.83 10.73
N GLU A 92 10.03 11.24 11.49
CA GLU A 92 9.56 10.63 12.73
C GLU A 92 9.02 11.82 13.52
N ILE A 93 7.73 11.81 13.78
CA ILE A 93 7.09 12.72 14.73
C ILE A 93 7.64 12.35 16.12
N LYS A 94 8.90 12.69 16.36
CA LYS A 94 9.38 13.19 17.64
C LYS A 94 9.57 14.69 17.44
N LYS A 95 8.50 15.39 17.05
CA LYS A 95 8.31 16.70 17.67
C LYS A 95 8.25 16.37 19.15
N THR A 96 9.33 16.60 19.89
CA THR A 96 9.15 17.18 21.22
C THR A 96 8.36 18.43 20.92
N PHE A 97 7.04 18.31 21.02
CA PHE A 97 6.14 19.43 20.95
C PHE A 97 6.55 20.28 22.14
N SER A 98 7.48 21.21 21.92
CA SER A 98 7.76 22.22 22.91
C SER A 98 6.50 23.06 22.88
N ASN A 99 5.63 22.86 23.86
CA ASN A 99 4.47 23.71 24.07
C ASN A 99 4.97 25.12 24.39
N LYS A 100 5.31 25.89 23.35
CA LYS A 100 5.50 27.31 23.53
C LYS A 100 4.11 27.91 23.61
N PRO A 101 3.78 28.65 24.68
CA PRO A 101 2.46 29.27 24.83
C PRO A 101 2.04 30.11 23.60
N GLU A 102 3.01 30.68 22.89
CA GLU A 102 2.83 31.48 21.67
C GLU A 102 2.45 30.68 20.40
N ASP A 103 2.67 29.36 20.38
CA ASP A 103 2.29 28.49 19.26
C ASP A 103 0.83 28.03 19.34
N PHE A 104 0.18 28.24 20.49
CA PHE A 104 -1.23 27.96 20.68
C PHE A 104 -2.03 29.26 20.66
N PRO A 105 -3.13 29.32 19.89
CA PRO A 105 -4.04 30.45 19.98
C PRO A 105 -4.59 30.50 21.41
N VAL A 106 -4.31 31.60 22.11
CA VAL A 106 -4.85 31.84 23.46
C VAL A 106 -6.37 31.94 23.32
N LEU A 107 -7.09 31.08 24.04
CA LEU A 107 -8.54 31.22 24.15
C LEU A 107 -8.83 32.62 24.70
N CYS A 108 -9.71 33.36 24.04
CA CYS A 108 -10.12 34.67 24.50
C CYS A 108 -10.74 34.54 25.89
N TYR A 109 -9.94 34.74 26.94
CA TYR A 109 -10.47 34.93 28.29
C TYR A 109 -11.34 36.18 28.23
N SER A 110 -12.65 35.96 28.34
CA SER A 110 -13.73 36.90 28.11
C SER A 110 -13.80 38.08 29.09
N SER A 111 -12.74 38.34 29.85
CA SER A 111 -12.73 39.35 30.91
C SER A 111 -11.99 40.65 30.59
N GLN A 112 -11.32 40.80 29.43
CA GLN A 112 -10.50 42.01 29.19
C GLN A 112 -10.54 42.66 27.80
N PHE A 113 -11.28 42.12 26.80
CA PHE A 113 -11.33 42.76 25.48
C PHE A 113 -12.69 43.42 25.20
N PRO A 114 -12.72 44.72 24.81
CA PRO A 114 -13.95 45.38 24.40
C PRO A 114 -14.53 44.72 23.15
N LEU A 115 -15.86 44.68 23.08
CA LEU A 115 -16.76 43.99 22.12
C LEU A 115 -16.57 44.28 20.61
N GLY A 116 -15.42 44.82 20.16
CA GLY A 116 -15.11 45.13 18.76
C GLY A 116 -13.86 44.46 18.18
N MET A 117 -13.13 43.61 18.93
CA MET A 117 -11.83 43.06 18.47
C MET A 117 -11.87 41.70 17.76
N SER A 118 -12.98 40.96 17.73
CA SER A 118 -12.96 39.57 17.20
C SER A 118 -12.73 39.48 15.69
N ILE A 119 -13.15 40.48 14.90
CA ILE A 119 -12.97 40.51 13.44
C ILE A 119 -11.48 40.64 13.05
N ASN A 120 -10.68 41.35 13.85
CA ASN A 120 -9.27 41.57 13.55
C ASN A 120 -8.40 40.33 13.77
N VAL A 121 -8.79 39.44 14.68
CA VAL A 121 -8.02 38.22 14.97
C VAL A 121 -8.15 37.21 13.83
N LEU A 122 -9.36 37.02 13.30
CA LEU A 122 -9.60 36.07 12.21
C LEU A 122 -8.88 36.48 10.92
N GLU A 123 -8.90 37.77 10.57
CA GLU A 123 -8.19 38.29 9.38
C GLU A 123 -6.66 38.21 9.53
N SER A 124 -6.15 38.43 10.75
CA SER A 124 -4.73 38.22 11.07
C SER A 124 -4.33 36.75 10.89
N GLU A 125 -5.14 35.80 11.38
CA GLU A 125 -4.85 34.37 11.22
C GLU A 125 -4.96 33.90 9.76
N LYS A 126 -5.94 34.39 8.99
CA LYS A 126 -5.99 34.14 7.53
C LYS A 126 -4.73 34.64 6.82
N LEU A 127 -4.22 35.81 7.20
CA LEU A 127 -2.98 36.33 6.65
C LEU A 127 -1.78 35.43 7.00
N ARG A 128 -1.70 34.93 8.24
CA ARG A 128 -0.67 33.97 8.67
C ARG A 128 -0.74 32.65 7.89
N LEU A 129 -1.94 32.14 7.62
CA LEU A 129 -2.14 30.94 6.78
C LEU A 129 -1.63 31.17 5.36
N ARG A 130 -1.98 32.30 4.74
CA ARG A 130 -1.47 32.66 3.39
C ARG A 130 0.05 32.77 3.35
N GLN A 131 0.66 33.38 4.38
CA GLN A 131 2.13 33.47 4.49
C GLN A 131 2.81 32.09 4.63
N ARG A 132 2.08 31.08 5.11
CA ARG A 132 2.55 29.68 5.19
C ARG A 132 2.26 28.86 3.93
N GLY A 133 1.74 29.47 2.88
CA GLY A 133 1.53 28.83 1.57
C GLY A 133 0.17 28.17 1.38
N PHE A 134 -0.79 28.38 2.30
CA PHE A 134 -2.15 27.91 2.11
C PHE A 134 -2.86 28.75 1.03
N ASN A 135 -3.56 28.09 0.11
CA ASN A 135 -4.35 28.78 -0.92
C ASN A 135 -5.67 29.31 -0.33
N GLU A 136 -6.38 30.14 -1.10
CA GLU A 136 -7.61 30.80 -0.63
C GLU A 136 -8.73 29.80 -0.26
N LYS A 137 -8.86 28.70 -0.99
CA LYS A 137 -9.84 27.65 -0.69
C LYS A 137 -9.54 26.98 0.65
N GLU A 138 -8.28 26.62 0.89
CA GLU A 138 -7.82 26.04 2.16
C GLU A 138 -8.00 27.02 3.31
N CYS A 139 -7.66 28.30 3.11
CA CYS A 139 -7.87 29.36 4.10
C CYS A 139 -9.36 29.47 4.47
N ASN A 140 -10.26 29.43 3.48
CA ASN A 140 -11.70 29.50 3.71
C ASN A 140 -12.23 28.29 4.48
N GLN A 141 -11.71 27.08 4.19
CA GLN A 141 -12.04 25.87 4.96
C GLN A 141 -11.58 25.98 6.43
N LEU A 142 -10.33 26.42 6.64
CA LEU A 142 -9.77 26.58 7.99
C LEU A 142 -10.45 27.71 8.80
N THR A 143 -11.00 28.72 8.12
CA THR A 143 -11.69 29.83 8.76
C THR A 143 -12.91 29.38 9.58
N VAL A 144 -13.57 28.29 9.17
CA VAL A 144 -14.71 27.73 9.93
C VAL A 144 -14.26 27.27 11.32
N TYR A 145 -13.20 26.46 11.37
CA TYR A 145 -12.62 25.98 12.63
C TYR A 145 -12.01 27.11 13.47
N LEU A 146 -11.38 28.10 12.83
CA LEU A 146 -10.86 29.28 13.54
C LEU A 146 -12.00 30.09 14.17
N ASN A 147 -13.13 30.27 13.48
CA ASN A 147 -14.30 30.95 14.05
C ASN A 147 -14.86 30.19 15.25
N GLU A 148 -14.97 28.86 15.17
CA GLU A 148 -15.40 28.02 16.29
C GLU A 148 -14.44 28.13 17.48
N TRP A 149 -13.13 28.14 17.20
CA TRP A 149 -12.10 28.34 18.22
C TRP A 149 -12.24 29.69 18.93
N TYR A 150 -12.34 30.79 18.17
CA TYR A 150 -12.39 32.14 18.72
C TYR A 150 -13.75 32.56 19.28
N SER A 151 -14.83 31.90 18.88
CA SER A 151 -16.17 32.14 19.44
C SER A 151 -16.43 31.39 20.74
N SER A 152 -15.60 30.40 21.05
CA SER A 152 -15.69 29.62 22.28
C SER A 152 -14.89 30.29 23.42
N SER A 153 -15.49 30.31 24.61
CA SER A 153 -14.86 30.90 25.80
C SER A 153 -13.96 29.91 26.58
N THR A 154 -14.13 28.61 26.32
CA THR A 154 -13.36 27.53 26.96
C THR A 154 -12.97 26.46 25.95
N LEU A 155 -11.94 25.68 26.27
CA LEU A 155 -11.51 24.53 25.46
C LEU A 155 -12.62 23.49 25.36
N ASP A 156 -13.31 23.20 26.47
CA ASP A 156 -14.41 22.23 26.50
C ASP A 156 -15.55 22.60 25.56
N GLN A 157 -15.84 23.90 25.39
CA GLN A 157 -16.83 24.37 24.43
C GLN A 157 -16.40 24.11 22.98
N VAL A 158 -15.13 24.40 22.63
CA VAL A 158 -14.58 24.08 21.30
C VAL A 158 -14.66 22.58 21.04
N MET A 159 -14.20 21.77 22.00
CA MET A 159 -14.20 20.31 21.88
C MET A 159 -15.61 19.77 21.71
N THR A 160 -16.59 20.28 22.48
CA THR A 160 -18.00 19.90 22.34
C THR A 160 -18.54 20.26 20.95
N VAL A 161 -18.23 21.46 20.44
CA VAL A 161 -18.62 21.85 19.08
C VAL A 161 -18.02 20.86 18.08
N TRP A 162 -16.71 20.62 18.11
CA TRP A 162 -16.03 19.71 17.19
C TRP A 162 -16.50 18.25 17.29
N GLU A 163 -16.84 17.77 18.48
CA GLU A 163 -17.49 16.48 18.68
C GLU A 163 -18.85 16.44 17.96
N THR A 164 -19.66 17.50 18.07
CA THR A 164 -20.92 17.59 17.32
C THR A 164 -20.73 17.71 15.82
N HIS A 165 -19.61 18.26 15.32
CA HIS A 165 -19.26 18.17 13.89
C HIS A 165 -18.99 16.72 13.48
N GLY A 166 -18.22 15.99 14.29
CA GLY A 166 -17.98 14.56 14.07
C GLY A 166 -19.26 13.72 14.15
N GLU A 167 -20.20 14.06 15.03
CA GLU A 167 -21.51 13.41 15.10
C GLU A 167 -22.43 13.80 13.95
N LYS A 168 -22.43 15.06 13.51
CA LYS A 168 -23.17 15.52 12.32
C LYS A 168 -22.59 14.93 11.05
N GLU A 169 -21.27 14.78 10.95
CA GLU A 169 -20.62 14.06 9.86
C GLU A 169 -20.91 12.56 9.96
N LYS A 170 -20.89 11.94 11.14
CA LYS A 170 -21.35 10.54 11.30
C LYS A 170 -22.82 10.35 10.92
N ASN A 171 -23.68 11.31 11.21
CA ASN A 171 -25.10 11.29 10.86
C ASN A 171 -25.37 11.71 9.40
N ARG A 172 -24.45 12.44 8.75
CA ARG A 172 -24.45 12.65 7.29
C ARG A 172 -23.89 11.44 6.55
N HIS A 173 -22.86 10.80 7.11
CA HIS A 173 -22.22 9.60 6.59
C HIS A 173 -23.00 8.32 6.92
N SER A 174 -23.97 8.34 7.84
CA SER A 174 -24.89 7.20 8.02
C SER A 174 -25.79 6.98 6.79
N GLU A 175 -25.83 7.93 5.86
CA GLU A 175 -26.44 7.76 4.53
C GLU A 175 -25.43 7.72 3.38
N GLU A 176 -24.16 8.09 3.59
CA GLU A 176 -23.14 7.98 2.55
C GLU A 176 -22.60 6.56 2.51
N HIS A 177 -23.03 5.82 1.47
CA HIS A 177 -22.45 4.54 1.10
C HIS A 177 -20.96 4.70 0.79
N ILE A 178 -20.09 4.50 1.79
CA ILE A 178 -18.65 4.38 1.55
C ILE A 178 -18.45 3.13 0.68
N PRO A 179 -17.97 3.28 -0.58
CA PRO A 179 -17.81 2.14 -1.46
C PRO A 179 -16.75 1.20 -0.90
N LEU A 180 -17.08 -0.10 -0.84
CA LEU A 180 -16.13 -1.13 -0.49
C LEU A 180 -15.26 -1.44 -1.72
N THR A 181 -14.05 -0.88 -1.76
CA THR A 181 -13.12 -1.09 -2.87
C THR A 181 -12.28 -2.33 -2.64
N PHE A 182 -12.04 -3.12 -3.68
CA PHE A 182 -11.15 -4.28 -3.60
C PHE A 182 -10.25 -4.40 -4.82
N LEU A 183 -9.17 -5.19 -4.65
CA LEU A 183 -8.23 -5.51 -5.71
C LEU A 183 -8.16 -7.02 -5.96
N SER A 184 -7.95 -7.41 -7.20
CA SER A 184 -7.62 -8.78 -7.61
C SER A 184 -6.35 -8.72 -8.45
N TYR A 185 -5.29 -9.41 -8.00
CA TYR A 185 -3.96 -9.28 -8.59
C TYR A 185 -3.21 -10.61 -8.61
N ASN A 186 -2.82 -11.07 -9.79
CA ASN A 186 -1.88 -12.18 -9.95
C ASN A 186 -0.47 -11.66 -9.66
N VAL A 187 0.05 -11.96 -8.46
CA VAL A 187 1.31 -11.37 -7.97
C VAL A 187 2.55 -12.07 -8.52
N GLN A 188 2.47 -13.33 -8.95
CA GLN A 188 3.61 -14.14 -9.39
C GLN A 188 4.77 -14.13 -8.35
N GLY A 189 4.44 -14.39 -7.09
CA GLY A 189 5.38 -14.42 -5.97
C GLY A 189 5.26 -13.22 -5.03
N LEU A 190 4.41 -13.36 -4.00
CA LEU A 190 4.10 -12.30 -3.03
C LEU A 190 5.35 -11.82 -2.27
N ALA A 191 6.25 -12.74 -1.91
CA ALA A 191 7.50 -12.40 -1.22
C ALA A 191 8.36 -11.38 -1.99
N THR A 192 8.34 -11.45 -3.32
CA THR A 192 9.17 -10.58 -4.17
C THR A 192 8.48 -9.28 -4.54
N LYS A 193 7.15 -9.29 -4.68
CA LYS A 193 6.36 -8.12 -5.11
C LYS A 193 5.54 -7.48 -3.99
N GLY A 194 5.72 -7.89 -2.73
CA GLY A 194 4.90 -7.39 -1.62
C GLY A 194 4.88 -5.87 -1.46
N LEU A 195 6.00 -5.19 -1.73
CA LEU A 195 6.05 -3.72 -1.69
C LEU A 195 5.24 -3.05 -2.81
N GLU A 196 5.17 -3.67 -3.99
CA GLU A 196 4.31 -3.20 -5.10
C GLU A 196 2.84 -3.40 -4.74
N VAL A 197 2.50 -4.54 -4.15
CA VAL A 197 1.16 -4.81 -3.64
C VAL A 197 0.73 -3.77 -2.59
N LEU A 198 1.63 -3.43 -1.66
CA LEU A 198 1.37 -2.41 -0.64
C LEU A 198 1.11 -1.03 -1.25
N ASP A 199 1.91 -0.63 -2.24
CA ASP A 199 1.74 0.65 -2.95
C ASP A 199 0.39 0.70 -3.68
N LEU A 200 0.02 -0.39 -4.38
CA LEU A 200 -1.28 -0.51 -5.07
C LEU A 200 -2.47 -0.41 -4.11
N ILE A 201 -2.41 -1.07 -2.96
CA ILE A 201 -3.46 -1.01 -1.94
C ILE A 201 -3.69 0.44 -1.48
N HIS A 202 -2.61 1.17 -1.21
CA HIS A 202 -2.70 2.57 -0.77
C HIS A 202 -3.18 3.49 -1.88
N GLN A 203 -2.70 3.30 -3.11
CA GLN A 203 -3.09 4.14 -4.24
C GLN A 203 -4.59 4.02 -4.55
N VAL A 204 -5.16 2.82 -4.40
CA VAL A 204 -6.58 2.54 -4.70
C VAL A 204 -7.47 2.72 -3.47
N GLY A 205 -6.90 2.75 -2.26
CA GLY A 205 -7.69 2.75 -1.02
C GLY A 205 -8.45 1.44 -0.84
N ALA A 206 -7.86 0.31 -1.21
CA ALA A 206 -8.53 -0.98 -1.18
C ALA A 206 -8.85 -1.44 0.25
N SER A 207 -10.09 -1.84 0.51
CA SER A 207 -10.53 -2.41 1.80
C SER A 207 -10.09 -3.87 1.96
N PHE A 208 -9.98 -4.61 0.87
CA PHE A 208 -9.38 -5.94 0.82
C PHE A 208 -8.74 -6.21 -0.55
N ILE A 209 -7.85 -7.21 -0.61
CA ILE A 209 -7.17 -7.63 -1.84
C ILE A 209 -7.11 -9.16 -1.92
N ILE A 210 -7.29 -9.68 -3.13
CA ILE A 210 -7.12 -11.09 -3.50
C ILE A 210 -5.84 -11.19 -4.34
N CYS A 211 -4.86 -11.93 -3.83
CA CYS A 211 -3.61 -12.21 -4.51
C CYS A 211 -3.61 -13.67 -4.99
N THR A 212 -3.39 -13.90 -6.28
CA THR A 212 -3.15 -15.24 -6.85
C THR A 212 -1.69 -15.42 -7.24
N GLU A 213 -1.26 -16.66 -7.38
CA GLU A 213 0.14 -17.03 -7.59
C GLU A 213 1.09 -16.48 -6.51
N VAL A 214 0.72 -16.65 -5.25
CA VAL A 214 1.51 -16.10 -4.12
C VAL A 214 2.86 -16.80 -3.94
N GLY A 215 2.99 -18.04 -4.43
CA GLY A 215 4.21 -18.86 -4.37
C GLY A 215 4.48 -19.44 -2.97
N GLU A 216 5.50 -20.30 -2.86
CA GLU A 216 5.84 -21.04 -1.63
C GLU A 216 6.22 -20.15 -0.43
N GLN A 217 6.71 -18.93 -0.68
CA GLN A 217 7.18 -18.01 0.36
C GLN A 217 6.11 -17.00 0.80
N TYR A 218 4.82 -17.34 0.63
CA TYR A 218 3.70 -16.43 0.91
C TYR A 218 3.69 -15.86 2.33
N ASN A 219 4.20 -16.60 3.32
CA ASN A 219 4.20 -16.21 4.74
C ASN A 219 5.30 -15.21 5.12
N THR A 220 6.26 -14.94 4.23
CA THR A 220 7.41 -14.06 4.51
C THR A 220 7.07 -12.57 4.44
N PHE A 221 5.97 -12.21 3.78
CA PHE A 221 5.53 -10.83 3.62
C PHE A 221 4.19 -10.62 4.34
N GLN A 222 4.08 -9.53 5.08
CA GLN A 222 2.87 -9.11 5.77
C GLN A 222 2.52 -7.70 5.34
N ILE A 223 1.24 -7.48 5.02
CA ILE A 223 0.71 -6.15 4.69
C ILE A 223 0.32 -5.48 6.02
N PRO A 224 0.95 -4.35 6.39
CA PRO A 224 0.56 -3.59 7.58
C PRO A 224 -0.93 -3.23 7.52
N ASP A 225 -1.60 -3.22 8.67
CA ASP A 225 -3.03 -2.87 8.80
C ASP A 225 -4.03 -3.81 8.12
N PHE A 226 -3.58 -4.96 7.62
CA PHE A 226 -4.43 -6.02 7.08
C PHE A 226 -4.28 -7.31 7.89
N ASN A 227 -5.37 -8.07 7.98
CA ASN A 227 -5.37 -9.46 8.39
C ASN A 227 -5.19 -10.31 7.13
N MET A 228 -4.13 -11.11 7.09
CA MET A 228 -3.81 -11.94 5.92
C MET A 228 -4.23 -13.40 6.16
N PHE A 229 -4.92 -13.95 5.16
CA PHE A 229 -5.33 -15.34 5.10
C PHE A 229 -4.70 -15.97 3.87
N HIS A 230 -4.38 -17.26 3.93
CA HIS A 230 -3.77 -17.98 2.82
C HIS A 230 -4.34 -19.38 2.63
N GLU A 231 -4.20 -19.85 1.41
CA GLU A 231 -4.31 -21.25 1.02
C GLU A 231 -3.08 -21.61 0.19
N GLU A 232 -2.40 -22.71 0.55
CA GLU A 232 -1.19 -23.14 -0.13
C GLU A 232 -1.50 -23.62 -1.56
N GLY A 233 -0.51 -23.43 -2.45
CA GLY A 233 -0.63 -23.81 -3.84
C GLY A 233 -0.48 -25.31 -4.08
N THR A 234 -1.05 -25.82 -5.18
CA THR A 234 -0.74 -27.18 -5.66
C THR A 234 0.59 -27.28 -6.42
N ASN A 235 1.27 -26.15 -6.63
CA ASN A 235 2.56 -26.06 -7.29
C ASN A 235 3.36 -24.86 -6.74
N LYS A 236 4.65 -24.78 -7.08
CA LYS A 236 5.60 -23.77 -6.58
C LYS A 236 5.17 -22.30 -6.77
N ASN A 237 4.36 -22.03 -7.79
CA ASN A 237 3.88 -20.69 -8.11
C ASN A 237 2.47 -20.46 -7.59
N GLY A 238 1.75 -21.50 -7.17
CA GLY A 238 0.33 -21.42 -6.87
C GLY A 238 0.01 -20.75 -5.54
N GLY A 239 -1.20 -21.01 -5.07
CA GLY A 239 -1.73 -20.49 -3.82
C GLY A 239 -2.49 -19.20 -3.99
N VAL A 240 -3.27 -18.89 -2.97
CA VAL A 240 -4.13 -17.71 -2.90
C VAL A 240 -3.93 -17.05 -1.54
N SER A 241 -3.84 -15.73 -1.51
CA SER A 241 -3.92 -14.96 -0.27
C SER A 241 -5.02 -13.91 -0.37
N ILE A 242 -5.78 -13.74 0.70
CA ILE A 242 -6.74 -12.65 0.84
C ILE A 242 -6.28 -11.83 2.04
N ALA A 243 -6.02 -10.54 1.81
CA ALA A 243 -5.73 -9.59 2.88
C ALA A 243 -6.95 -8.68 3.08
N VAL A 244 -7.46 -8.59 4.30
CA VAL A 244 -8.62 -7.76 4.67
C VAL A 244 -8.19 -6.69 5.66
N GLY A 245 -8.51 -5.42 5.41
CA GLY A 245 -8.15 -4.33 6.30
C GLY A 245 -8.69 -4.56 7.72
N LYS A 246 -7.90 -4.24 8.75
CA LYS A 246 -8.23 -4.48 10.17
C LYS A 246 -9.47 -3.74 10.67
N HIS A 247 -9.93 -2.75 9.91
CA HIS A 247 -11.20 -2.06 10.17
C HIS A 247 -12.43 -2.94 9.85
N LEU A 248 -12.24 -4.05 9.12
CA LEU A 248 -13.26 -5.06 8.85
C LEU A 248 -12.97 -6.34 9.63
N LYS A 249 -14.04 -7.05 10.01
CA LYS A 249 -13.93 -8.37 10.64
C LYS A 249 -13.98 -9.43 9.54
N ALA A 250 -13.05 -10.38 9.56
CA ALA A 250 -13.00 -11.45 8.56
C ALA A 250 -12.79 -12.82 9.21
N THR A 251 -13.45 -13.85 8.67
CA THR A 251 -13.32 -15.24 9.13
C THR A 251 -13.17 -16.19 7.93
N LYS A 252 -12.19 -17.09 8.01
CA LYS A 252 -11.98 -18.13 6.99
C LYS A 252 -13.11 -19.16 7.08
N VAL A 253 -13.69 -19.49 5.94
CA VAL A 253 -14.62 -20.61 5.78
C VAL A 253 -13.81 -21.83 5.36
N GLU A 254 -13.96 -22.94 6.08
CA GLU A 254 -13.24 -24.17 5.76
C GLU A 254 -13.67 -24.71 4.39
N THR A 255 -12.68 -25.06 3.57
CA THR A 255 -12.89 -25.63 2.25
C THR A 255 -11.87 -26.71 1.98
N LYS A 256 -12.26 -27.72 1.18
CA LYS A 256 -11.37 -28.77 0.69
C LYS A 256 -10.80 -28.45 -0.69
N LEU A 257 -11.21 -27.31 -1.27
CA LEU A 257 -10.82 -26.92 -2.62
C LEU A 257 -9.40 -26.36 -2.60
N GLN A 258 -8.49 -27.07 -3.26
CA GLN A 258 -7.10 -26.62 -3.40
C GLN A 258 -7.02 -25.34 -4.23
N ASN A 259 -6.01 -24.50 -3.95
CA ASN A 259 -5.85 -23.18 -4.55
C ASN A 259 -7.12 -22.32 -4.44
N THR A 260 -7.85 -22.42 -3.32
CA THR A 260 -9.08 -21.63 -3.11
C THR A 260 -9.19 -21.21 -1.66
N LEU A 261 -9.48 -19.93 -1.47
CA LEU A 261 -9.67 -19.36 -0.16
C LEU A 261 -11.06 -18.73 -0.08
N VAL A 262 -11.84 -19.15 0.90
CA VAL A 262 -13.20 -18.63 1.14
C VAL A 262 -13.19 -17.85 2.45
N MET A 263 -13.68 -16.62 2.40
CA MET A 263 -13.68 -15.68 3.52
C MET A 263 -15.05 -15.04 3.69
N ASP A 264 -15.53 -14.96 4.92
CA ASP A 264 -16.69 -14.12 5.26
C ASP A 264 -16.18 -12.80 5.85
N ILE A 265 -16.57 -11.68 5.24
CA ILE A 265 -16.32 -10.31 5.69
C ILE A 265 -17.59 -9.79 6.37
N MET A 266 -17.44 -9.35 7.61
CA MET A 266 -18.48 -8.92 8.53
C MET A 266 -18.29 -7.45 8.91
N GLY A 267 -19.35 -6.82 9.42
CA GLY A 267 -19.35 -5.38 9.72
C GLY A 267 -19.85 -4.50 8.58
N LEU A 268 -20.42 -5.12 7.55
CA LEU A 268 -21.19 -4.48 6.48
C LEU A 268 -22.70 -4.62 6.77
N ASN A 269 -23.54 -3.96 5.98
CA ASN A 269 -25.01 -4.07 6.09
C ASN A 269 -25.49 -5.52 5.93
N GLU A 270 -24.85 -6.29 5.06
CA GLU A 270 -25.05 -7.73 4.91
C GLU A 270 -23.67 -8.41 4.84
N PRO A 271 -23.49 -9.63 5.39
CA PRO A 271 -22.26 -10.38 5.25
C PRO A 271 -21.86 -10.53 3.79
N LEU A 272 -20.57 -10.33 3.49
CA LEU A 272 -19.99 -10.50 2.17
C LEU A 272 -19.08 -11.72 2.17
N ARG A 273 -19.34 -12.68 1.29
CA ARG A 273 -18.43 -13.79 1.04
C ARG A 273 -17.49 -13.47 -0.10
N VAL A 274 -16.20 -13.71 0.11
CA VAL A 274 -15.15 -13.53 -0.89
C VAL A 274 -14.49 -14.88 -1.16
N ILE A 275 -14.43 -15.27 -2.42
CA ILE A 275 -13.79 -16.50 -2.88
C ILE A 275 -12.63 -16.11 -3.81
N GLY A 276 -11.41 -16.33 -3.33
CA GLY A 276 -10.19 -16.18 -4.11
C GLY A 276 -9.79 -17.52 -4.75
N ILE A 277 -9.54 -17.55 -6.06
CA ILE A 277 -9.26 -18.79 -6.80
C ILE A 277 -8.00 -18.66 -7.66
N TYR A 278 -7.14 -19.68 -7.62
CA TYR A 278 -6.11 -19.88 -8.63
C TYR A 278 -6.28 -21.25 -9.31
N TRP A 279 -6.77 -21.27 -10.54
CA TRP A 279 -7.02 -22.51 -11.29
C TRP A 279 -5.91 -22.75 -12.30
N SER A 280 -4.87 -23.49 -11.90
CA SER A 280 -3.73 -23.78 -12.78
C SER A 280 -4.13 -24.57 -14.04
N ASN A 281 -3.32 -24.48 -15.10
CA ASN A 281 -3.56 -25.20 -16.37
C ASN A 281 -3.58 -26.72 -16.21
N SER A 282 -2.78 -27.27 -15.28
CA SER A 282 -2.72 -28.72 -15.02
C SER A 282 -3.86 -29.24 -14.16
N GLN A 283 -4.59 -28.37 -13.46
CA GLN A 283 -5.64 -28.79 -12.54
C GLN A 283 -6.92 -29.11 -13.29
N GLN A 284 -7.38 -30.35 -13.18
CA GLN A 284 -8.74 -30.73 -13.52
C GLN A 284 -9.62 -30.40 -12.32
N ARG A 285 -10.60 -29.52 -12.54
CA ARG A 285 -11.53 -29.07 -11.53
C ARG A 285 -12.86 -28.82 -12.19
N ASN A 286 -13.93 -28.93 -11.42
CA ASN A 286 -15.27 -28.62 -11.87
C ASN A 286 -15.73 -27.32 -11.18
N ILE A 287 -16.22 -26.33 -11.95
CA ILE A 287 -16.62 -25.02 -11.39
C ILE A 287 -17.82 -25.14 -10.44
N GLN A 288 -18.69 -26.14 -10.64
CA GLN A 288 -19.83 -26.43 -9.78
C GLN A 288 -19.42 -26.86 -8.36
N GLU A 289 -18.15 -27.23 -8.13
CA GLU A 289 -17.61 -27.45 -6.78
C GLU A 289 -17.67 -26.20 -5.90
N LEU A 290 -17.82 -25.00 -6.48
CA LEU A 290 -18.00 -23.75 -5.74
C LEU A 290 -19.42 -23.58 -5.19
N ASN A 291 -20.42 -24.27 -5.74
CA ASN A 291 -21.84 -24.09 -5.39
C ASN A 291 -22.12 -24.13 -3.88
N PRO A 292 -21.54 -25.05 -3.08
CA PRO A 292 -21.77 -25.09 -1.63
C PRO A 292 -21.31 -23.84 -0.89
N TYR A 293 -20.40 -23.05 -1.49
CA TYR A 293 -19.83 -21.86 -0.88
C TYR A 293 -20.58 -20.59 -1.29
N ILE A 294 -21.45 -20.62 -2.30
CA ILE A 294 -22.15 -19.43 -2.80
C ILE A 294 -23.31 -19.05 -1.86
N ILE A 295 -23.29 -17.79 -1.40
CA ILE A 295 -24.38 -17.13 -0.70
C ILE A 295 -24.88 -15.91 -1.49
N LYS A 296 -25.91 -15.22 -0.98
CA LYS A 296 -26.52 -14.05 -1.64
C LYS A 296 -25.49 -12.99 -2.07
N ASN A 297 -24.53 -12.67 -1.20
CA ASN A 297 -23.49 -11.67 -1.46
C ASN A 297 -22.14 -12.38 -1.59
N THR A 298 -21.85 -12.90 -2.76
CA THR A 298 -20.58 -13.60 -3.03
C THR A 298 -19.82 -12.89 -4.13
N ILE A 299 -18.57 -12.51 -3.86
CA ILE A 299 -17.60 -12.11 -4.87
C ILE A 299 -16.68 -13.30 -5.12
N ILE A 300 -16.51 -13.65 -6.38
CA ILE A 300 -15.55 -14.68 -6.81
C ILE A 300 -14.55 -14.01 -7.73
N SER A 301 -13.27 -14.11 -7.40
CA SER A 301 -12.24 -13.51 -8.21
C SER A 301 -10.93 -14.27 -8.11
N GLY A 302 -10.07 -14.05 -9.09
CA GLY A 302 -8.75 -14.64 -9.18
C GLY A 302 -8.44 -15.01 -10.61
N ASP A 303 -7.55 -15.98 -10.77
CA ASP A 303 -7.04 -16.39 -12.08
C ASP A 303 -7.53 -17.81 -12.39
N PHE A 304 -8.46 -17.90 -13.33
CA PHE A 304 -9.07 -19.15 -13.76
C PHE A 304 -8.24 -19.88 -14.83
N ASN A 305 -7.18 -19.25 -15.37
CA ASN A 305 -6.50 -19.67 -16.60
C ASN A 305 -7.49 -20.15 -17.67
N ALA A 306 -8.51 -19.32 -17.93
CA ALA A 306 -9.58 -19.60 -18.86
C ALA A 306 -9.67 -18.44 -19.85
N SER A 307 -9.83 -18.76 -21.13
CA SER A 307 -9.95 -17.76 -22.19
C SER A 307 -11.44 -17.58 -22.51
N ILE A 308 -11.92 -16.34 -22.48
CA ILE A 308 -13.31 -15.99 -22.86
C ILE A 308 -13.26 -14.77 -23.77
N ALA A 309 -13.80 -14.88 -24.98
CA ALA A 309 -13.78 -13.79 -25.96
C ALA A 309 -14.48 -12.52 -25.46
N GLN A 310 -15.57 -12.68 -24.69
CA GLN A 310 -16.32 -11.57 -24.05
C GLN A 310 -15.48 -10.80 -23.02
N TRP A 311 -14.41 -11.41 -22.50
CA TRP A 311 -13.45 -10.79 -21.58
C TRP A 311 -12.17 -10.35 -22.30
N ASN A 312 -12.27 -10.05 -23.60
CA ASN A 312 -11.17 -9.63 -24.48
C ASN A 312 -10.06 -10.67 -24.69
N SER A 313 -10.35 -11.97 -24.50
CA SER A 313 -9.43 -13.03 -24.94
C SER A 313 -9.53 -13.26 -26.46
N PRO A 314 -8.48 -13.76 -27.14
CA PRO A 314 -8.55 -14.04 -28.58
C PRO A 314 -9.59 -15.08 -28.99
N LYS A 315 -9.90 -16.03 -28.09
CA LYS A 315 -10.88 -17.10 -28.29
C LYS A 315 -11.48 -17.52 -26.95
N THR A 316 -12.64 -18.17 -27.00
CA THR A 316 -13.20 -18.90 -25.85
C THR A 316 -12.70 -20.34 -25.88
N ASP A 317 -12.07 -20.80 -24.79
CA ASP A 317 -11.71 -22.21 -24.63
C ASP A 317 -12.79 -22.98 -23.84
N LYS A 318 -12.64 -24.30 -23.72
CA LYS A 318 -13.64 -25.13 -23.03
C LYS A 318 -13.85 -24.70 -21.58
N ARG A 319 -12.77 -24.39 -20.85
CA ARG A 319 -12.86 -23.97 -19.45
C ARG A 319 -13.56 -22.62 -19.33
N GLY A 320 -13.27 -21.70 -20.25
CA GLY A 320 -13.95 -20.42 -20.36
C GLY A 320 -15.44 -20.58 -20.64
N GLN A 321 -15.82 -21.50 -21.53
CA GLN A 321 -17.21 -21.84 -21.79
C GLN A 321 -17.91 -22.39 -20.54
N ASP A 322 -17.29 -23.35 -19.85
CA ASP A 322 -17.85 -23.95 -18.62
C ASP A 322 -18.06 -22.89 -17.53
N ILE A 323 -17.13 -21.94 -17.38
CA ILE A 323 -17.24 -20.82 -16.42
C ILE A 323 -18.34 -19.84 -16.83
N LEU A 324 -18.45 -19.54 -18.13
CA LEU A 324 -19.46 -18.62 -18.64
C LEU A 324 -20.87 -19.17 -18.41
N GLU A 325 -21.11 -20.43 -18.78
CA GLU A 325 -22.38 -21.12 -18.56
C GLU A 325 -22.73 -21.16 -17.07
N TRP A 326 -21.77 -21.53 -16.22
CA TRP A 326 -21.96 -21.55 -14.77
C TRP A 326 -22.29 -20.17 -14.20
N SER A 327 -21.64 -19.11 -14.68
CA SER A 327 -21.89 -17.72 -14.25
C SER A 327 -23.28 -17.23 -14.64
N ASP A 328 -23.77 -17.64 -15.81
CA ASP A 328 -25.12 -17.32 -16.26
C ASP A 328 -26.20 -18.06 -15.48
N GLU A 329 -25.96 -19.31 -15.10
CA GLU A 329 -26.83 -20.10 -14.22
C GLU A 329 -26.83 -19.60 -12.77
N ASN A 330 -25.75 -18.94 -12.34
CA ASN A 330 -25.55 -18.44 -10.98
C ASN A 330 -25.39 -16.91 -10.96
N PRO A 331 -26.42 -16.13 -11.35
CA PRO A 331 -26.32 -14.67 -11.49
C PRO A 331 -25.99 -13.95 -10.18
N ARG A 332 -26.11 -14.62 -9.03
CA ARG A 332 -25.75 -14.10 -7.70
C ARG A 332 -24.23 -14.05 -7.44
N GLY A 333 -23.42 -14.64 -8.32
CA GLY A 333 -21.94 -14.57 -8.28
C GLY A 333 -21.33 -13.56 -9.26
N LYS A 334 -22.15 -12.75 -9.95
CA LYS A 334 -21.68 -11.70 -10.86
C LYS A 334 -21.25 -10.48 -10.05
N SER A 335 -19.97 -10.11 -10.12
CA SER A 335 -19.41 -8.85 -9.60
C SER A 335 -19.07 -7.92 -10.74
#